data_AF-A0A2G2YDZ0-F1
#
_entry.id   AF-A0A2G2YDZ0-F1
#
_cell.length_a   1.000
_cell.length_b   1.000
_cell.length_c   1.000
_cell.angle_alpha   90.00
_cell.angle_beta   90.00
_cell.angle_gamma   90.00
#
_symmetry.space_group_name_H-M   'P 1'
#
loop_
_entity.id
_entity.type
_entity.pdbx_description
1 polymer ?
#
loop_
_entity_poly.entity_id
_entity_poly.type
_entity_poly.pdbx_seq_one_letter_code
_entity_poly.pdbx_strand_id
1 'polypeptide(L)' 'MAGNDVKLLGSWPSTFVMRPRIALNIKSVGYDFLEEQLSSRSDVLLRSNPVYKKIPVLM' A
#
# COMPACT_ATOMS: atom_id res chain seq x y z
N MET A 1 -14.15 17.89 -0.20
CA MET A 1 -13.21 17.01 0.53
C MET A 1 -12.88 15.87 -0.41
N ALA A 2 -11.88 16.05 -1.28
CA ALA A 2 -11.46 14.99 -2.20
C ALA A 2 -10.81 13.91 -1.33
N GLY A 3 -11.42 12.72 -1.27
CA GLY A 3 -10.78 11.56 -0.68
C GLY A 3 -9.47 11.33 -1.42
N ASN A 4 -8.39 10.97 -0.71
CA ASN A 4 -7.17 10.59 -1.39
C ASN A 4 -7.50 9.39 -2.31
N ASP A 5 -7.48 9.61 -3.62
CA ASP A 5 -7.74 8.55 -4.59
C ASP A 5 -6.66 7.45 -4.53
N VAL A 6 -5.49 7.78 -3.96
CA VAL A 6 -4.35 6.88 -3.85
C VAL A 6 -4.37 6.12 -2.54
N LYS A 7 -4.37 4.78 -2.63
CA LYS A 7 -4.25 3.90 -1.47
C LYS A 7 -2.98 3.06 -1.58
N LEU A 8 -2.22 3.03 -0.49
CA LEU A 8 -1.02 2.20 -0.39
C LEU A 8 -1.24 1.06 0.58
N LEU A 9 -1.33 -0.15 0.04
CA LEU A 9 -1.38 -1.38 0.81
C LEU A 9 0.04 -1.82 1.14
N GLY A 10 0.36 -1.94 2.43
CA GLY A 10 1.73 -2.25 2.85
C GLY A 10 1.85 -2.55 4.33
N SER A 11 3.04 -2.95 4.76
CA SER A 11 3.37 -3.18 6.15
C SER A 11 4.56 -2.30 6.50
N TRP A 12 4.50 -1.58 7.64
CA TRP A 12 5.57 -0.71 8.13
C TRP A 12 6.99 -1.30 8.03
N PRO A 13 7.25 -2.56 8.45
CA PRO A 13 8.61 -3.13 8.42
C PRO A 13 9.15 -3.40 7.00
N SER A 14 8.31 -3.35 5.96
CA SER A 14 8.73 -3.71 4.61
C SER A 14 9.47 -2.56 3.92
N THR A 15 10.74 -2.79 3.57
CA THR A 15 11.57 -1.84 2.81
C THR A 15 11.02 -1.56 1.41
N PHE A 16 10.31 -2.52 0.81
CA PHE A 16 9.66 -2.33 -0.48
C PHE A 16 8.51 -1.33 -0.39
N VAL A 17 7.77 -1.30 0.73
CA VAL A 17 6.66 -0.37 0.99
C VAL A 17 7.17 1.04 1.28
N MET A 18 8.35 1.19 1.88
CA MET A 18 8.94 2.52 2.11
C MET A 18 9.21 3.28 0.80
N ARG A 19 9.57 2.60 -0.29
CA ARG A 19 9.85 3.23 -1.59
C ARG A 19 8.67 4.07 -2.12
N PRO A 20 7.45 3.51 -2.31
CA PRO A 20 6.30 4.29 -2.75
C PRO A 20 5.89 5.36 -1.73
N ARG A 21 6.02 5.11 -0.41
CA ARG A 21 5.74 6.16 0.60
C ARG A 21 6.61 7.40 0.42
N ILE A 22 7.92 7.19 0.25
CA ILE A 22 8.87 8.27 0.00
C ILE A 22 8.52 9.00 -1.30
N ALA A 23 8.23 8.26 -2.38
CA ALA A 23 7.88 8.85 -3.66
C ALA A 23 6.59 9.70 -3.60
N LEU A 24 5.57 9.23 -2.89
CA LEU A 24 4.30 9.95 -2.69
C LEU A 24 4.50 11.21 -1.84
N ASN A 25 5.30 11.12 -0.78
CA ASN A 25 5.66 12.27 0.06
C ASN A 25 6.43 13.33 -0.74
N ILE A 26 7.41 12.92 -1.56
CA ILE A 26 8.19 13.84 -2.43
C ILE A 26 7.27 14.57 -3.41
N LYS A 27 6.26 13.87 -3.94
CA LYS A 27 5.28 14.45 -4.86
C LYS A 27 4.14 15.21 -4.16
N SER A 28 4.15 15.30 -2.83
CA SER A 28 3.08 15.88 -2.02
C SER A 28 1.68 15.34 -2.38
N VAL A 29 1.62 14.06 -2.75
CA VAL A 29 0.36 13.37 -3.04
C VAL A 29 -0.17 12.81 -1.74
N GLY A 30 -1.39 13.20 -1.36
CA GLY A 30 -2.08 12.56 -0.25
C GLY A 30 -2.39 11.10 -0.60
N TYR A 31 -2.12 10.18 0.31
CA TYR A 31 -2.48 8.78 0.18
C TYR A 31 -2.97 8.21 1.51
N ASP A 32 -3.83 7.20 1.43
CA ASP A 32 -4.25 6.42 2.58
C ASP A 32 -3.36 5.18 2.71
N PHE A 33 -2.74 5.00 3.88
CA PHE A 33 -1.90 3.83 4.16
C PHE A 33 -2.73 2.73 4.82
N LEU A 34 -2.88 1.60 4.13
CA LEU A 34 -3.58 0.42 4.62
C LEU A 34 -2.55 -0.59 5.12
N GLU A 35 -2.51 -0.77 6.44
CA GLU A 35 -1.56 -1.66 7.10
C GLU A 35 -1.99 -3.12 6.94
N GLU A 36 -1.14 -3.91 6.29
CA GLU A 36 -1.31 -5.35 6.10
C GLU A 36 -0.55 -6.15 7.15
N GLN A 37 -1.22 -7.17 7.68
CA GLN A 37 -0.62 -8.16 8.55
C GLN A 37 0.06 -9.25 7.71
N LEU A 38 1.35 -9.52 7.97
CA LEU A 38 2.08 -10.59 7.25
C LEU A 38 1.52 -11.99 7.57
N SER A 39 0.90 -12.17 8.72
CA SER A 39 0.35 -13.45 9.19
C SER A 39 -0.96 -13.84 8.50
N SER A 40 -1.81 -12.85 8.16
CA SER A 40 -3.09 -13.06 7.51
C SER A 40 -3.25 -12.04 6.39
N ARG A 41 -3.18 -12.51 5.14
CA ARG A 41 -3.33 -11.65 3.96
C ARG A 41 -4.79 -11.19 3.88
N SER A 42 -5.02 -9.88 3.81
CA SER A 42 -6.37 -9.37 3.66
C SER A 42 -6.98 -9.78 2.31
N ASP A 43 -8.31 -9.86 2.25
CA ASP A 43 -9.04 -10.08 1.00
C ASP A 43 -8.72 -8.99 -0.04
N VAL A 44 -8.39 -7.78 0.41
CA VAL A 44 -7.99 -6.66 -0.43
C VAL A 44 -6.66 -6.95 -1.12
N LEU A 45 -5.65 -7.45 -0.40
CA LEU A 45 -4.37 -7.87 -0.99
C LEU A 45 -4.55 -9.00 -2.01
N LEU A 46 -5.42 -9.97 -1.70
CA LEU A 46 -5.68 -11.11 -2.58
C LEU A 46 -6.39 -10.70 -3.87
N ARG A 47 -7.32 -9.73 -3.79
CA ARG A 47 -8.03 -9.19 -4.95
C ARG A 47 -7.14 -8.33 -5.83
N SER A 48 -6.28 -7.51 -5.23
CA SER A 48 -5.50 -6.53 -5.98
C SER A 48 -4.16 -7.07 -6.49
N ASN A 49 -3.59 -8.09 -5.84
CA ASN A 49 -2.41 -8.79 -6.32
C ASN A 49 -2.64 -10.32 -6.27
N PRO A 50 -3.50 -10.88 -7.15
CA PRO A 50 -3.83 -12.31 -7.12
C PRO A 50 -2.64 -13.19 -7.50
N VAL A 51 -1.69 -12.67 -8.30
CA VAL A 51 -0.53 -13.41 -8.79
C VAL A 51 0.52 -13.59 -7.70
N TYR A 52 1.01 -12.49 -7.12
CA TYR A 52 2.12 -12.54 -6.17
C TYR A 52 1.67 -12.49 -4.72
N LYS A 53 0.49 -11.94 -4.43
CA LYS A 53 -0.06 -11.80 -3.06
C LYS A 53 0.94 -11.13 -2.11
N LYS A 54 1.67 -10.14 -2.64
CA LYS A 54 2.76 -9.41 -1.98
C LYS A 54 2.47 -7.91 -1.95
N ILE A 55 3.04 -7.26 -0.95
CA ILE A 55 3.12 -5.81 -0.78
C ILE A 55 4.46 -5.26 -1.32
N PRO A 56 4.55 -3.98 -1.69
CA PRO A 56 3.49 -2.96 -1.73
C PRO A 56 2.52 -3.14 -2.89
N VAL A 57 1.26 -2.73 -2.70
CA VAL A 57 0.28 -2.54 -3.78
C VAL A 57 -0.23 -1.11 -3.72
N LEU A 58 -0.14 -0.39 -4.84
CA LEU A 58 -0.72 0.94 -5.01
C LEU A 58 -2.04 0.79 -5.76
N MET A 59 -3.10 1.43 -5.28
CA MET A 59 -4.42 1.48 -5.92
C MET A 59 -4.87 2.92 -6.10
#